data_AF-A0A9P8N8U5-F1
#
_entry.id   AF-A0A9P8N8U5-F1
#
_cell.length_a   1.000
_cell.length_b   1.000
_cell.length_c   1.000
_cell.angle_alpha   90.00
_cell.angle_beta   90.00
_cell.angle_gamma   90.00
#
_symmetry.space_group_name_H-M   'P 1'
#
loop_
_entity.id
_entity.type
_entity.pdbx_description
1 polymer ?
#
loop_
_entity_poly.entity_id
_entity_poly.type
_entity_poly.pdbx_seq_one_letter_code
_entity_poly.pdbx_strand_id
1 'polypeptide(L)'
;MANAIIDVKNGLSQYRAAQKYDIPQQSISDRLKGQVALADQIQPRQLLSKSQEARLVSWILRQESLGYAPSHSQIRACVEALMKQLNNERTVGRNWVSKFINRHPDIKNKRGRRQEANRFNAFTPRVV
;
A
#
# COMPACT_ATOMS: atom_id res chain seq x y z
N MET A 1 8.66 18.78 -4.74
CA MET A 1 7.62 18.69 -5.79
C MET A 1 6.24 19.21 -5.37
N ALA A 2 5.68 18.85 -4.19
CA ALA A 2 4.38 19.37 -3.75
C ALA A 2 4.34 20.91 -3.69
N ASN A 3 5.37 21.52 -3.11
CA ASN A 3 5.50 22.98 -3.01
C ASN A 3 5.61 23.67 -4.37
N ALA A 4 6.23 23.03 -5.37
CA ALA A 4 6.33 23.56 -6.73
C ALA A 4 4.97 23.68 -7.42
N ILE A 5 4.05 22.74 -7.16
CA ILE A 5 2.70 22.77 -7.75
C ILE A 5 1.82 23.79 -7.03
N ILE A 6 1.97 23.92 -5.72
CA ILE A 6 1.28 24.94 -4.92
C ILE A 6 1.66 26.33 -5.43
N ASP A 7 2.95 26.59 -5.64
CA ASP A 7 3.43 27.86 -6.18
C ASP A 7 2.89 28.15 -7.59
N VAL A 8 2.82 27.15 -8.47
CA VAL A 8 2.22 27.33 -9.80
C VAL A 8 0.72 27.63 -9.71
N LYS A 9 -0.01 26.98 -8.80
CA LYS A 9 -1.43 27.29 -8.54
C LYS A 9 -1.62 28.68 -7.95
N ASN A 10 -0.65 29.17 -7.18
CA ASN A 10 -0.62 30.52 -6.62
C ASN A 10 -0.20 31.60 -7.64
N GLY A 11 -0.01 31.24 -8.92
CA GLY A 11 0.25 32.18 -10.00
C GLY A 11 1.71 32.27 -10.47
N LEU A 12 2.63 31.47 -9.91
CA LEU A 12 3.98 31.35 -10.49
C LEU A 12 3.95 30.60 -11.82
N SER A 13 4.76 31.04 -12.78
CA SER A 13 4.93 30.28 -14.02
C SER A 13 5.64 28.95 -13.74
N GLN A 14 5.31 27.92 -14.52
CA GLN A 14 5.93 26.60 -14.39
C GLN A 14 7.45 26.66 -14.50
N TYR A 15 7.98 27.54 -15.35
CA TYR A 15 9.42 27.78 -15.51
C TYR A 15 10.06 28.34 -14.24
N ARG A 16 9.44 29.35 -13.61
CA ARG A 16 9.95 29.92 -12.35
C ARG A 16 9.87 28.92 -11.20
N ALA A 17 8.80 28.13 -11.13
CA ALA A 17 8.70 27.06 -10.15
C ALA A 17 9.74 25.96 -10.40
N ALA A 18 10.00 25.60 -11.66
CA ALA A 18 11.04 24.64 -12.03
C ALA A 18 12.43 25.08 -11.55
N GLN A 19 12.82 26.34 -11.81
CA GLN A 19 14.09 26.87 -11.32
C GLN A 19 14.14 26.99 -9.80
N LYS A 20 13.07 27.47 -9.16
CA LYS A 20 13.03 27.68 -7.70
C LYS A 20 13.21 26.38 -6.91
N TYR A 21 12.68 25.27 -7.43
CA TYR A 21 12.69 23.98 -6.75
C TYR A 21 13.65 22.96 -7.36
N ASP A 22 14.43 23.36 -8.37
CA ASP A 22 15.33 22.49 -9.15
C ASP A 22 14.63 21.23 -9.69
N ILE A 23 13.45 21.41 -10.30
CA ILE A 23 12.64 20.32 -10.84
C ILE A 23 12.42 20.56 -12.34
N PRO A 24 12.55 19.55 -13.20
CA PRO A 24 12.19 19.69 -14.61
C PRO A 24 10.77 20.22 -14.80
N GLN A 25 10.60 21.22 -15.66
CA GLN A 25 9.30 21.80 -15.98
C GLN A 25 8.30 20.73 -16.46
N GLN A 26 8.79 19.75 -17.22
CA GLN A 26 8.01 18.61 -17.70
C GLN A 26 7.29 17.89 -16.53
N SER A 27 8.01 17.63 -15.44
CA SER A 27 7.45 16.95 -14.27
C SER A 27 6.34 17.77 -13.60
N ILE A 28 6.44 19.10 -13.59
CA ILE A 28 5.38 19.99 -13.08
C ILE A 28 4.16 19.94 -14.00
N SER A 29 4.37 19.99 -15.32
CA SER A 29 3.31 19.90 -16.33
C SER A 29 2.57 18.55 -16.27
N ASP A 30 3.30 17.45 -16.18
CA ASP A 30 2.74 16.10 -16.05
C ASP A 30 1.88 15.99 -14.79
N ARG A 31 2.34 16.60 -13.68
CA ARG A 31 1.57 16.60 -12.43
C ARG A 31 0.31 17.46 -12.50
N LEU A 32 0.35 18.60 -13.19
CA LEU A 32 -0.83 19.42 -13.45
C LEU A 32 -1.86 18.70 -14.33
N LYS A 33 -1.40 17.85 -15.26
CA LYS A 33 -2.24 16.96 -16.07
C LYS A 33 -2.76 15.74 -15.29
N GLY A 34 -2.47 15.65 -13.99
CA GLY A 34 -2.92 14.54 -13.13
C GLY A 34 -2.09 13.28 -13.25
N GLN A 35 -0.94 13.30 -13.94
CA GLN A 35 -0.04 12.14 -13.95
C GLN A 35 0.61 11.99 -12.58
N VAL A 36 0.47 10.80 -12.02
CA VAL A 36 1.12 10.44 -10.76
C VAL A 36 2.58 10.09 -11.07
N ALA A 37 3.50 10.43 -10.16
CA ALA A 37 4.91 10.05 -10.28
C ALA A 37 5.02 8.53 -10.53
N LEU A 38 5.96 8.11 -11.39
CA LEU A 38 6.14 6.69 -11.74
C LEU A 38 6.30 5.79 -10.50
N ALA A 39 6.89 6.33 -9.44
CA ALA A 39 7.02 5.65 -8.15
C ALA A 39 5.67 5.44 -7.44
N ASP A 40 4.71 6.33 -7.60
CA ASP A 40 3.38 6.26 -6.97
C ASP A 40 2.32 5.61 -7.87
N GLN A 41 2.63 5.44 -9.16
CA GLN A 41 1.75 4.72 -10.07
C GLN A 41 1.56 3.28 -9.60
N ILE A 42 0.29 2.86 -9.54
CA ILE A 42 -0.07 1.45 -9.34
C ILE A 42 0.52 0.70 -10.52
N GLN A 43 1.56 -0.09 -10.26
CA GLN A 43 2.13 -0.95 -11.30
C GLN A 43 1.01 -1.86 -11.83
N PRO A 44 0.98 -2.22 -13.12
CA PRO A 44 -0.10 -3.02 -13.71
C PRO A 44 -0.29 -4.40 -13.04
N ARG A 45 0.68 -4.83 -12.22
CA ARG A 45 0.64 -6.08 -11.43
C ARG A 45 0.38 -5.86 -9.93
N GLN A 46 0.19 -4.61 -9.48
CA GLN A 46 -0.14 -4.26 -8.10
C GLN A 46 -1.66 -4.08 -7.97
N LEU A 47 -2.22 -4.86 -7.06
CA LEU A 47 -3.65 -4.87 -6.77
C LEU A 47 -4.07 -3.67 -5.90
N LEU A 48 -3.14 -3.22 -5.05
CA LEU A 48 -3.29 -2.11 -4.10
C LEU A 48 -2.25 -1.02 -4.42
N SER A 49 -2.60 0.23 -4.14
CA SER A 49 -1.63 1.34 -4.18
C SER A 49 -0.60 1.18 -3.06
N LYS A 50 0.55 1.87 -3.19
CA LYS A 50 1.56 1.88 -2.13
C LYS A 50 1.01 2.34 -0.77
N SER A 51 0.11 3.33 -0.76
CA SER A 51 -0.53 3.82 0.46
C SER A 51 -1.47 2.79 1.09
N GLN A 52 -2.22 2.04 0.27
CA GLN A 52 -3.06 0.93 0.75
C GLN A 52 -2.21 -0.22 1.29
N GLU A 53 -1.12 -0.57 0.60
CA GLU A 53 -0.17 -1.57 1.10
C GLU A 53 0.45 -1.14 2.43
N ALA A 54 0.86 0.12 2.57
CA ALA A 54 1.42 0.65 3.82
C ALA A 54 0.43 0.60 5.00
N ARG A 55 -0.85 0.88 4.74
CA ARG A 55 -1.92 0.73 5.75
C ARG A 55 -2.08 -0.73 6.17
N LEU A 56 -2.03 -1.67 5.21
CA LEU A 56 -2.10 -3.10 5.50
C LEU A 56 -0.88 -3.57 6.32
N VAL A 57 0.33 -3.12 5.96
CA VAL A 57 1.56 -3.39 6.74
C VAL A 57 1.42 -2.89 8.17
N SER A 58 0.96 -1.64 8.35
CA SER A 58 0.77 -1.04 9.67
C SER A 58 -0.27 -1.81 10.50
N TRP A 59 -1.35 -2.28 9.86
CA TRP A 59 -2.34 -3.13 10.51
C TRP A 59 -1.72 -4.47 10.96
N ILE A 60 -0.93 -5.14 10.11
CA ILE A 60 -0.25 -6.40 10.46
C ILE A 60 0.70 -6.18 11.65
N LEU A 61 1.52 -5.13 11.62
CA LEU A 61 2.45 -4.83 12.71
C LEU A 61 1.71 -4.53 14.04
N ARG A 62 0.55 -3.88 13.96
CA ARG A 62 -0.31 -3.64 15.14
C ARG A 62 -0.95 -4.92 15.66
N GLN A 63 -1.33 -5.85 14.79
CA GLN A 63 -1.79 -7.18 15.22
C GLN A 63 -0.67 -7.93 15.93
N GLU A 64 0.55 -7.89 15.38
CA GLU A 64 1.71 -8.54 15.99
C GLU A 64 2.07 -7.95 17.37
N SER A 65 1.96 -6.62 17.55
CA SER A 65 2.19 -5.99 18.85
C SER A 65 1.18 -6.42 19.91
N LEU A 66 0.00 -6.87 19.48
CA LEU A 66 -1.06 -7.42 20.32
C LEU A 66 -0.92 -8.94 20.53
N GLY A 67 0.15 -9.56 20.00
CA GLY A 67 0.39 -11.01 20.07
C GLY A 67 -0.34 -11.81 18.99
N TYR A 68 -0.99 -11.16 18.02
CA TYR A 68 -1.70 -11.82 16.92
C TYR A 68 -0.85 -11.80 15.64
N ALA A 69 -0.44 -12.98 15.17
CA ALA A 69 0.23 -13.12 13.88
C ALA A 69 -0.80 -13.56 12.81
N PRO A 70 -1.30 -12.66 11.96
CA PRO A 70 -2.32 -13.01 10.98
C PRO A 70 -1.76 -13.99 9.93
N SER A 71 -2.49 -15.08 9.70
CA SER A 71 -2.16 -16.07 8.67
C SER A 71 -2.36 -15.52 7.25
N HIS A 72 -1.75 -16.17 6.26
CA HIS A 72 -1.90 -15.76 4.84
C HIS A 72 -3.35 -15.73 4.38
N SER A 73 -4.18 -16.67 4.88
CA SER A 73 -5.62 -16.70 4.59
C SER A 73 -6.37 -15.50 5.20
N GLN A 74 -6.02 -15.11 6.43
CA GLN A 74 -6.62 -13.96 7.12
C GLN A 74 -6.23 -12.65 6.45
N ILE A 75 -4.95 -12.48 6.07
CA ILE A 75 -4.48 -11.32 5.30
C ILE A 75 -5.25 -11.23 3.99
N ARG A 76 -5.44 -12.36 3.29
CA ARG A 76 -6.22 -12.42 2.05
C ARG A 76 -7.67 -12.00 2.26
N ALA A 77 -8.36 -12.59 3.25
CA ALA A 77 -9.76 -12.26 3.54
C ALA A 77 -9.95 -10.78 3.91
N CYS A 78 -9.01 -10.21 4.68
CA CYS A 78 -9.03 -8.79 5.03
C CYS A 78 -8.88 -7.89 3.79
N VAL A 79 -7.96 -8.24 2.88
CA VAL A 79 -7.77 -7.51 1.61
C VAL A 79 -9.00 -7.64 0.71
N GLU A 80 -9.58 -8.84 0.59
CA GLU A 80 -10.81 -9.05 -0.18
C GLU A 80 -11.99 -8.23 0.39
N ALA A 81 -12.14 -8.17 1.72
CA ALA A 81 -13.15 -7.34 2.38
C ALA A 81 -12.93 -5.84 2.13
N LEU A 82 -11.68 -5.38 2.23
CA LEU A 82 -11.31 -3.98 1.96
C LEU A 82 -11.55 -3.61 0.49
N MET A 83 -11.34 -4.54 -0.45
CA MET A 83 -11.62 -4.32 -1.86
C MET A 83 -13.10 -4.25 -2.17
N LYS A 84 -13.93 -5.09 -1.53
CA LYS A 84 -15.39 -4.99 -1.61
C LYS A 84 -15.88 -3.62 -1.15
N GLN A 85 -15.32 -3.09 -0.05
CA GLN A 85 -15.67 -1.75 0.44
C GLN A 85 -15.26 -0.62 -0.52
N LEU A 86 -14.20 -0.82 -1.30
CA LEU A 86 -13.72 0.15 -2.29
C LEU A 86 -14.38 -0.01 -3.68
N ASN A 87 -15.43 -0.84 -3.79
CA ASN A 87 -16.14 -1.14 -5.03
C ASN A 87 -15.21 -1.63 -6.18
N ASN A 88 -14.08 -2.24 -5.81
CA ASN A 88 -13.07 -2.68 -6.76
C ASN A 88 -13.17 -4.19 -6.93
N GLU A 89 -13.68 -4.64 -8.07
CA GLU A 89 -13.94 -6.07 -8.39
C GLU A 89 -12.68 -6.86 -8.74
N ARG A 90 -11.49 -6.33 -8.47
CA ARG A 90 -10.24 -7.03 -8.74
C ARG A 90 -10.06 -8.22 -7.79
N THR A 91 -9.95 -9.40 -8.37
CA THR A 91 -9.70 -10.63 -7.62
C THR A 91 -8.26 -10.67 -7.08
N VAL A 92 -8.11 -11.02 -5.79
CA VAL A 92 -6.78 -11.17 -5.19
C VAL A 92 -6.11 -12.41 -5.79
N GLY A 93 -4.99 -12.26 -6.51
CA GLY A 93 -4.28 -13.41 -7.08
C GLY A 93 -3.80 -14.40 -6.00
N ARG A 94 -3.74 -15.70 -6.29
CA ARG A 94 -3.28 -16.74 -5.33
C ARG A 94 -1.91 -16.44 -4.72
N ASN A 95 -0.99 -15.92 -5.53
CA ASN A 95 0.38 -15.59 -5.11
C ASN A 95 0.53 -14.17 -4.56
N TRP A 96 -0.56 -13.40 -4.45
CA TRP A 96 -0.50 -11.99 -4.08
C TRP A 96 0.06 -11.80 -2.66
N VAL A 97 -0.40 -12.60 -1.68
CA VAL A 97 0.06 -12.50 -0.28
C VAL A 97 1.56 -12.81 -0.17
N SER A 98 2.03 -13.86 -0.85
CA SER A 98 3.46 -14.20 -0.89
C SER A 98 4.30 -13.09 -1.53
N LYS A 99 3.81 -12.48 -2.62
CA LYS A 99 4.48 -11.34 -3.26
C LYS A 99 4.47 -10.10 -2.37
N PHE A 100 3.34 -9.82 -1.71
CA PHE A 100 3.21 -8.72 -0.75
C PHE A 100 4.24 -8.86 0.38
N ILE A 101 4.35 -10.04 1.00
CA ILE A 101 5.31 -10.24 2.08
C ILE A 101 6.76 -10.21 1.58
N ASN A 102 7.04 -10.63 0.35
CA ASN A 102 8.35 -10.47 -0.25
C ASN A 102 8.71 -9.00 -0.57
N ARG A 103 7.72 -8.13 -0.81
CA ARG A 103 7.93 -6.69 -1.01
C ARG A 103 8.19 -5.91 0.27
N HIS A 104 7.73 -6.43 1.42
CA HIS A 104 7.80 -5.76 2.73
C HIS A 104 8.72 -6.55 3.68
N PRO A 105 10.05 -6.32 3.62
CA PRO A 105 11.03 -7.06 4.41
C PRO A 105 10.83 -6.91 5.92
N ASP A 106 10.20 -5.82 6.36
CA ASP A 106 9.85 -5.54 7.76
C ASP A 106 8.95 -6.63 8.36
N ILE A 107 8.04 -7.18 7.54
CA ILE A 107 7.18 -8.31 7.90
C ILE A 107 7.90 -9.64 7.64
N LYS A 108 8.74 -9.71 6.61
CA LYS A 108 9.46 -10.94 6.22
C LYS A 108 10.51 -11.37 7.25
N ASN A 109 11.34 -10.46 7.75
CA ASN A 109 12.42 -10.77 8.69
C ASN A 109 11.92 -11.06 10.11
N LYS A 110 10.73 -10.58 10.48
CA LYS A 110 10.11 -10.90 11.78
C LYS A 110 9.54 -12.33 11.84
N ARG A 111 9.40 -13.01 10.70
CA ARG A 111 9.03 -14.44 10.61
C ARG A 111 10.02 -15.39 11.30
N GLY A 112 11.20 -14.92 11.71
CA GLY A 112 12.12 -15.68 12.57
C GLY A 112 11.55 -15.99 13.97
N ARG A 113 10.52 -15.24 14.44
CA ARG A 113 9.74 -15.57 15.64
C ARG A 113 8.39 -16.19 15.23
N ARG A 114 8.42 -17.39 14.66
CA ARG A 114 7.20 -18.19 14.47
C ARG A 114 6.64 -18.58 15.85
N GLN A 115 5.71 -17.78 16.39
CA GLN A 115 4.65 -18.35 17.21
C GLN A 115 3.63 -18.92 16.23
N GLU A 116 3.58 -20.24 16.16
CA GLU A 116 2.83 -20.98 15.17
C GLU A 116 1.32 -20.67 15.27
N ALA A 117 0.71 -20.39 14.12
CA ALA A 117 -0.74 -20.29 13.95
C ALA A 117 -1.50 -21.56 14.43
N ASN A 118 -0.78 -22.66 14.63
CA ASN A 118 -1.29 -23.93 15.16
C ASN A 118 -1.86 -23.84 16.59
N ARG A 119 -1.60 -22.78 17.36
CA ARG A 119 -2.25 -22.60 18.67
C ARG A 119 -3.69 -22.10 18.61
N PHE A 120 -4.15 -21.54 17.48
CA PHE A 120 -5.37 -20.71 17.48
C PHE A 120 -6.56 -21.23 16.66
N ASN A 121 -6.54 -22.51 16.22
CA ASN A 121 -7.76 -23.18 15.73
C ASN A 121 -8.87 -23.33 16.80
N ALA A 122 -8.66 -22.83 18.03
CA ALA A 122 -9.64 -22.84 19.12
C ALA A 122 -10.62 -21.64 19.10
N PHE A 123 -10.48 -20.66 18.21
CA PHE A 123 -11.32 -19.44 18.23
C PHE A 123 -11.97 -19.08 16.89
N THR A 124 -12.40 -20.09 16.13
CA THR A 124 -13.50 -19.91 15.16
C THR A 124 -14.78 -20.42 15.81
N PRO A 125 -15.70 -19.56 16.27
CA PRO A 125 -17.04 -20.04 16.54
C PRO A 125 -17.59 -20.55 15.21
N ARG A 126 -17.97 -21.84 15.17
CA ARG A 126 -18.79 -22.37 14.09
C ARG A 126 -20.03 -21.47 14.00
N VAL A 127 -20.20 -20.81 12.88
CA VAL A 127 -21.50 -20.26 12.50
C VAL A 127 -22.43 -21.48 12.38
N VAL A 128 -23.35 -21.59 13.34
CA VAL A 128 -24.50 -22.51 13.32
C VAL A 128 -25.59 -21.93 12.43
#